data_AF-A0A7C2WA65-F1
#
_entry.id   AF-A0A7C2WA65-F1
#
_cell.length_a   1.000
_cell.length_b   1.000
_cell.length_c   1.000
_cell.angle_alpha   90.00
_cell.angle_beta   90.00
_cell.angle_gamma   90.00
#
_symmetry.space_group_name_H-M   'P 1'
#
loop_
_entity.id
_entity.type
_entity.pdbx_description
1 polymer ?
#
loop_
_entity_poly.entity_id
_entity_poly.type
_entity_poly.pdbx_seq_one_letter_code
_entity_poly.pdbx_strand_id
1 'polypeptide(L)'
;MPSASPVPVSTTDPVNEAILRVSEDQLQGFVEDPIGVIAQRTSLPVEVVVERLRAMLAAGTIRRIRQTLVTTNLAQGALVAWRVPEERLRAAFDWMFAHDPFTGHVVVRSTDPGAPGAAYRLWTTVKVPPPFPLERHCEVLAGVVGAQGFRIMPAKYLFTLGVGHVRRRHLPPGSRSDISPAPQPVRLVTLNDAEWRVLLALKREVAPEELGPALWRHRAAEAGIPYADFIETVRSLETRGLIGRFSTFLEHVKPNGAGERVTRYNALFHWAVAPGQELAGGCEVARHHVVTHAYWREAGPDFGNVNIMAVVHGREKEWVLAHKRAIDEHLREAGIAFAYTNVFWGGRSEIKPSEVSPFAYEAWLTQLHSGRIPRPS
;
A
#
# COMPACT_ATOMS: atom_id res chain seq x y z
N MET A 1 -14.22 -6.46 -50.35
CA MET A 1 -14.39 -6.91 -48.96
C MET A 1 -14.75 -5.69 -48.14
N PRO A 2 -15.92 -5.63 -47.48
CA PRO A 2 -16.22 -4.49 -46.62
C PRO A 2 -15.24 -4.54 -45.42
N SER A 3 -14.50 -3.46 -45.20
CA SER A 3 -13.66 -3.32 -44.00
C SER A 3 -14.59 -3.33 -42.79
N ALA A 4 -14.47 -4.31 -41.91
CA ALA A 4 -15.20 -4.31 -40.65
C ALA A 4 -14.96 -2.96 -39.94
N SER A 5 -16.05 -2.30 -39.54
CA SER A 5 -15.96 -1.07 -38.75
C SER A 5 -15.13 -1.35 -37.49
N PRO A 6 -14.26 -0.42 -37.06
CA PRO A 6 -13.42 -0.65 -35.89
C PRO A 6 -14.27 -0.88 -34.64
N VAL A 7 -13.90 -1.88 -33.83
CA VAL A 7 -14.55 -2.18 -32.56
C VAL A 7 -14.51 -0.93 -31.67
N PRO A 8 -15.66 -0.43 -31.17
CA PRO A 8 -15.69 0.75 -30.31
C PRO A 8 -14.90 0.57 -29.01
N VAL A 9 -14.13 1.58 -28.65
CA VAL A 9 -13.25 1.60 -27.45
C VAL A 9 -13.60 2.70 -26.45
N SER A 10 -14.61 3.52 -26.74
CA SER A 10 -15.09 4.56 -25.82
C SER A 10 -15.79 3.94 -24.63
N THR A 11 -15.60 4.49 -23.43
CA THR A 11 -16.36 4.08 -22.23
C THR A 11 -17.84 4.44 -22.32
N THR A 12 -18.20 5.39 -23.19
CA THR A 12 -19.59 5.85 -23.43
C THR A 12 -20.31 5.07 -24.54
N ASP A 13 -19.65 4.12 -25.18
CA ASP A 13 -20.34 3.15 -26.03
C ASP A 13 -21.25 2.29 -25.14
N PRO A 14 -22.55 2.11 -25.46
CA PRO A 14 -23.50 1.44 -24.55
C PRO A 14 -23.10 0.02 -24.15
N VAL A 15 -22.39 -0.71 -25.03
CA VAL A 15 -21.92 -2.07 -24.75
C VAL A 15 -20.71 -2.01 -23.80
N ASN A 16 -19.77 -1.12 -24.07
CA ASN A 16 -18.60 -0.92 -23.21
C ASN A 16 -19.01 -0.43 -21.81
N GLU A 17 -19.93 0.52 -21.72
CA GLU A 17 -20.48 1.02 -20.45
C GLU A 17 -21.12 -0.11 -19.64
N ALA A 18 -21.93 -0.97 -20.29
CA ALA A 18 -22.55 -2.10 -19.64
C ALA A 18 -21.52 -3.10 -19.07
N ILE A 19 -20.47 -3.39 -19.84
CA ILE A 19 -19.35 -4.26 -19.42
C ILE A 19 -18.61 -3.65 -18.23
N LEU A 20 -18.18 -2.39 -18.34
CA LEU A 20 -17.37 -1.70 -17.33
C LEU A 20 -18.11 -1.57 -15.99
N ARG A 21 -19.41 -1.27 -16.02
CA ARG A 21 -20.28 -1.21 -14.84
C ARG A 21 -20.24 -2.48 -13.99
N VAL A 22 -19.97 -3.63 -14.60
CA VAL A 22 -19.80 -4.90 -13.88
C VAL A 22 -18.32 -5.18 -13.59
N SER A 23 -17.46 -5.02 -14.60
CA SER A 23 -16.07 -5.48 -14.54
C SER A 23 -15.14 -4.59 -13.70
N GLU A 24 -15.49 -3.34 -13.41
CA GLU A 24 -14.63 -2.45 -12.63
C GLU A 24 -14.55 -2.85 -11.15
N ASP A 25 -15.68 -3.20 -10.52
CA ASP A 25 -15.70 -3.42 -9.07
C ASP A 25 -16.72 -4.45 -8.54
N GLN A 26 -17.57 -5.08 -9.38
CA GLN A 26 -18.64 -5.95 -8.86
C GLN A 26 -18.27 -7.43 -8.70
N LEU A 27 -17.08 -7.84 -9.17
CA LEU A 27 -16.59 -9.22 -9.07
C LEU A 27 -15.70 -9.38 -7.83
N GLN A 28 -16.34 -9.46 -6.66
CA GLN A 28 -15.67 -9.67 -5.38
C GLN A 28 -15.14 -11.10 -5.24
N GLY A 29 -14.05 -11.26 -4.51
CA GLY A 29 -13.42 -12.55 -4.28
C GLY A 29 -12.71 -13.11 -5.50
N PHE A 30 -12.57 -14.44 -5.51
CA PHE A 30 -12.14 -15.21 -6.66
C PHE A 30 -13.37 -15.67 -7.47
N VAL A 31 -13.41 -15.31 -8.75
CA VAL A 31 -14.43 -15.76 -9.69
C VAL A 31 -13.78 -16.70 -10.69
N GLU A 32 -14.24 -17.95 -10.76
CA GLU A 32 -13.65 -18.98 -11.62
C GLU A 32 -13.86 -18.71 -13.12
N ASP A 33 -14.98 -18.10 -13.52
CA ASP A 33 -15.19 -17.59 -14.88
C ASP A 33 -15.61 -16.11 -14.84
N PRO A 34 -14.65 -15.18 -14.67
CA PRO A 34 -14.98 -13.77 -14.53
C PRO A 34 -15.61 -13.20 -15.81
N ILE A 35 -15.19 -13.70 -16.98
CA ILE A 35 -15.68 -13.23 -18.28
C ILE A 35 -17.11 -13.73 -18.52
N GLY A 36 -17.40 -15.00 -18.23
CA GLY A 36 -18.75 -15.54 -18.29
C GLY A 36 -19.70 -14.86 -17.31
N VAL A 37 -19.24 -14.52 -16.10
CA VAL A 37 -20.05 -13.76 -15.13
C VAL A 37 -20.37 -12.34 -15.64
N ILE A 38 -19.41 -11.66 -16.29
CA ILE A 38 -19.67 -10.35 -16.91
C ILE A 38 -20.70 -10.50 -18.04
N ALA A 39 -20.54 -11.48 -18.93
CA ALA A 39 -21.48 -11.77 -20.01
C ALA A 39 -22.90 -12.03 -19.48
N GLN A 40 -23.04 -12.88 -18.46
CA GLN A 40 -24.32 -13.19 -17.83
C GLN A 40 -24.97 -11.93 -17.22
N ARG A 41 -24.23 -11.13 -16.44
CA ARG A 41 -24.77 -9.93 -15.77
C ARG A 41 -25.13 -8.81 -16.74
N THR A 42 -24.50 -8.77 -17.90
CA THR A 42 -24.79 -7.79 -18.94
C THR A 42 -25.79 -8.29 -19.98
N SER A 43 -26.15 -9.59 -19.95
CA SER A 43 -26.93 -10.24 -21.00
C SER A 43 -26.32 -10.09 -22.40
N LEU A 44 -24.98 -10.04 -22.46
CA LEU A 44 -24.21 -9.96 -23.71
C LEU A 44 -23.61 -11.33 -24.04
N PRO A 45 -23.42 -11.67 -25.33
CA PRO A 45 -22.60 -12.82 -25.71
C PRO A 45 -21.17 -12.71 -25.18
N VAL A 46 -20.58 -13.83 -24.74
CA VAL A 46 -19.24 -13.84 -24.14
C VAL A 46 -18.16 -13.35 -25.13
N GLU A 47 -18.36 -13.62 -26.41
CA GLU A 47 -17.51 -13.21 -27.52
C GLU A 47 -17.49 -11.69 -27.67
N VAL A 48 -18.65 -11.04 -27.48
CA VAL A 48 -18.76 -9.57 -27.48
C VAL A 48 -18.02 -9.00 -26.28
N VAL A 49 -18.20 -9.58 -25.08
CA VAL A 49 -17.48 -9.12 -23.89
C VAL A 49 -15.96 -9.22 -24.06
N VAL A 50 -15.47 -10.36 -24.58
CA VAL A 50 -14.04 -10.57 -24.86
C VAL A 50 -13.53 -9.57 -25.90
N GLU A 51 -14.24 -9.41 -27.02
CA GLU A 51 -13.86 -8.47 -28.09
C GLU A 51 -13.73 -7.05 -27.55
N ARG A 52 -14.70 -6.58 -26.76
CA ARG A 52 -14.74 -5.23 -26.20
C ARG A 52 -13.67 -5.01 -25.13
N LEU A 53 -13.47 -5.95 -24.21
CA LEU A 53 -12.40 -5.85 -23.21
C LEU A 53 -11.02 -5.83 -23.86
N ARG A 54 -10.78 -6.67 -24.88
CA ARG A 54 -9.53 -6.68 -25.66
C ARG A 54 -9.30 -5.36 -26.37
N ALA A 55 -10.31 -4.84 -27.07
CA ALA A 55 -10.22 -3.58 -27.80
C ALA A 55 -9.94 -2.40 -26.85
N MET A 56 -10.67 -2.31 -25.73
CA MET A 56 -10.46 -1.26 -24.73
C MET A 56 -9.10 -1.36 -24.04
N LEU A 57 -8.59 -2.56 -23.77
CA LEU A 57 -7.26 -2.76 -23.19
C LEU A 57 -6.14 -2.38 -24.18
N ALA A 58 -6.25 -2.83 -25.43
CA ALA A 58 -5.27 -2.51 -26.48
C ALA A 58 -5.23 -1.01 -26.82
N ALA A 59 -6.38 -0.33 -26.77
CA ALA A 59 -6.48 1.11 -26.97
C ALA A 59 -6.05 1.94 -25.75
N GLY A 60 -5.80 1.32 -24.60
CA GLY A 60 -5.44 2.00 -23.36
C GLY A 60 -6.61 2.66 -22.64
N THR A 61 -7.86 2.47 -23.08
CA THR A 61 -9.07 2.89 -22.34
C THR A 61 -9.12 2.16 -20.99
N ILE A 62 -8.90 0.84 -21.01
CA ILE A 62 -8.59 0.05 -19.83
C ILE A 62 -7.07 0.02 -19.69
N ARG A 63 -6.56 0.55 -18.59
CA ARG A 63 -5.13 0.53 -18.27
C ARG A 63 -4.65 -0.88 -17.92
N ARG A 64 -5.45 -1.63 -17.18
CA ARG A 64 -5.13 -3.01 -16.75
C ARG A 64 -6.36 -3.77 -16.30
N ILE A 65 -6.28 -5.09 -16.38
CA ILE A 65 -7.25 -6.03 -15.83
C ILE A 65 -6.49 -7.02 -14.95
N ARG A 66 -6.95 -7.31 -13.73
CA ARG A 66 -6.28 -8.28 -12.85
C ARG A 66 -7.16 -8.75 -11.70
N GLN A 67 -6.78 -9.89 -11.12
CA GLN A 67 -7.13 -10.21 -9.74
C GLN A 67 -6.34 -9.33 -8.77
N THR A 68 -7.02 -8.68 -7.84
CA THR A 68 -6.40 -7.90 -6.77
C THR A 68 -6.14 -8.77 -5.56
N LEU A 69 -5.11 -8.42 -4.78
CA LEU A 69 -4.66 -9.16 -3.60
C LEU A 69 -4.63 -8.26 -2.36
N VAL A 70 -4.79 -8.87 -1.18
CA VAL A 70 -4.61 -8.22 0.12
C VAL A 70 -3.16 -8.38 0.56
N THR A 71 -2.29 -7.49 0.06
CA THR A 71 -0.82 -7.58 0.22
C THR A 71 -0.30 -7.17 1.60
N THR A 72 -1.17 -6.72 2.52
CA THR A 72 -0.78 -6.38 3.90
C THR A 72 -0.35 -7.61 4.69
N ASN A 73 -0.85 -8.79 4.32
CA ASN A 73 -0.64 -10.03 5.09
C ASN A 73 0.43 -10.94 4.48
N LEU A 74 1.01 -10.58 3.33
CA LEU A 74 1.95 -11.45 2.58
C LEU A 74 3.43 -11.21 2.90
N ALA A 75 3.76 -10.11 3.55
CA ALA A 75 5.14 -9.74 3.86
C ALA A 75 5.18 -8.97 5.18
N GLN A 76 6.25 -9.17 5.95
CA GLN A 76 6.47 -8.43 7.19
C GLN A 76 6.76 -6.97 6.84
N GLY A 77 5.89 -6.06 7.31
CA GLY A 77 6.00 -4.63 7.04
C GLY A 77 6.42 -3.83 8.28
N ALA A 78 7.32 -2.86 8.09
CA ALA A 78 7.66 -1.90 9.13
C ALA A 78 7.84 -0.48 8.59
N LEU A 79 7.62 0.48 9.49
CA LEU A 79 8.19 1.81 9.34
C LEU A 79 9.63 1.73 9.84
N VAL A 80 10.58 2.19 9.04
CA VAL A 80 12.01 2.19 9.39
C VAL A 80 12.50 3.62 9.36
N ALA A 81 13.06 4.08 10.47
CA ALA A 81 13.71 5.40 10.56
C ALA A 81 15.22 5.20 10.47
N TRP A 82 15.90 5.99 9.64
CA TRP A 82 17.32 5.85 9.32
C TRP A 82 18.08 7.10 9.74
N ARG A 83 19.20 6.89 10.44
CA ARG A 83 20.18 7.92 10.75
C ARG A 83 21.25 7.91 9.65
N VAL A 84 21.08 8.77 8.67
CA VAL A 84 22.00 8.92 7.53
C VAL A 84 22.71 10.28 7.66
N PRO A 85 24.02 10.36 7.39
CA PRO A 85 24.73 11.63 7.33
C PRO A 85 24.06 12.61 6.36
N GLU A 86 24.06 13.90 6.68
CA GLU A 86 23.30 14.92 5.93
C GLU A 86 23.73 14.98 4.46
N GLU A 87 25.03 14.88 4.21
CA GLU A 87 25.65 14.88 2.88
C GLU A 87 25.24 13.67 2.03
N ARG A 88 24.80 12.57 2.67
CA ARG A 88 24.31 11.35 2.01
C ARG A 88 22.79 11.24 1.95
N LEU A 89 22.06 12.10 2.66
CA LEU A 89 20.61 11.98 2.81
C LEU A 89 19.87 11.94 1.46
N ARG A 90 20.27 12.81 0.52
CA ARG A 90 19.68 12.87 -0.83
C ARG A 90 19.98 11.60 -1.62
N ALA A 91 21.24 11.18 -1.68
CA ALA A 91 21.66 9.98 -2.40
C ALA A 91 21.00 8.71 -1.84
N ALA A 92 20.92 8.61 -0.50
CA ALA A 92 20.23 7.51 0.19
C ALA A 92 18.74 7.46 -0.16
N PHE A 93 18.07 8.62 -0.15
CA PHE A 93 16.67 8.73 -0.55
C PHE A 93 16.46 8.26 -1.99
N ASP A 94 17.24 8.80 -2.93
CA ASP A 94 17.13 8.50 -4.35
C ASP A 94 17.40 7.01 -4.62
N TRP A 95 18.40 6.46 -3.95
CA TRP A 95 18.77 5.07 -4.10
C TRP A 95 17.71 4.12 -3.56
N MET A 96 17.20 4.32 -2.34
CA MET A 96 16.15 3.46 -1.77
C MET A 96 14.88 3.50 -2.62
N PHE A 97 14.51 4.67 -3.13
CA PHE A 97 13.34 4.80 -3.99
C PHE A 97 13.54 4.12 -5.36
N ALA A 98 14.72 4.24 -5.98
CA ALA A 98 14.96 3.68 -7.31
C ALA A 98 15.30 2.19 -7.29
N HIS A 99 16.10 1.74 -6.33
CA HIS A 99 16.82 0.46 -6.41
C HIS A 99 16.42 -0.57 -5.37
N ASP A 100 15.65 -0.21 -4.33
CA ASP A 100 15.07 -1.18 -3.40
C ASP A 100 13.58 -1.40 -3.70
N PRO A 101 13.19 -2.51 -4.35
CA PRO A 101 11.79 -2.82 -4.65
C PRO A 101 10.93 -3.04 -3.39
N PHE A 102 11.53 -3.35 -2.25
CA PHE A 102 10.85 -3.72 -1.01
C PHE A 102 10.46 -2.49 -0.18
N THR A 103 11.03 -1.33 -0.49
CA THR A 103 10.62 -0.03 0.05
C THR A 103 9.48 0.59 -0.76
N GLY A 104 8.33 0.84 -0.11
CA GLY A 104 7.14 1.39 -0.75
C GLY A 104 6.93 2.90 -0.56
N HIS A 105 7.47 3.47 0.51
CA HIS A 105 7.38 4.90 0.78
C HIS A 105 8.72 5.37 1.29
N VAL A 106 9.28 6.45 0.72
CA VAL A 106 10.51 7.09 1.18
C VAL A 106 10.20 8.54 1.52
N VAL A 107 10.54 8.98 2.72
CA VAL A 107 10.24 10.34 3.21
C VAL A 107 11.43 10.90 3.96
N VAL A 108 11.79 12.15 3.65
CA VAL A 108 12.63 12.96 4.54
C VAL A 108 11.72 13.61 5.57
N ARG A 109 11.98 13.34 6.86
CA ARG A 109 11.26 13.96 7.98
C ARG A 109 12.16 14.89 8.79
N SER A 110 11.52 15.84 9.45
CA SER A 110 12.12 16.70 10.46
C SER A 110 11.20 16.83 11.67
N THR A 111 11.78 17.17 12.81
CA THR A 111 11.09 17.47 14.06
C THR A 111 11.87 18.56 14.78
N ASP A 112 11.39 19.04 15.92
CA ASP A 112 12.10 20.02 16.73
C ASP A 112 13.52 19.55 17.08
N PRO A 113 14.54 20.43 16.99
CA PRO A 113 15.93 20.09 17.33
C PRO A 113 16.05 19.54 18.75
N GLY A 114 16.82 18.46 18.91
CA GLY A 114 17.03 17.80 20.21
C GLY A 114 15.90 16.88 20.67
N ALA A 115 14.75 16.86 20.00
CA ALA A 115 13.69 15.91 20.32
C ALA A 115 14.12 14.45 20.05
N PRO A 116 13.63 13.47 20.83
CA PRO A 116 13.79 12.06 20.51
C PRO A 116 13.44 11.76 19.04
N GLY A 117 14.36 11.09 18.35
CA GLY A 117 14.24 10.74 16.94
C GLY A 117 14.71 11.82 15.95
N ALA A 118 15.13 13.02 16.39
CA ALA A 118 15.51 14.12 15.50
C ALA A 118 16.69 13.79 14.55
N ALA A 119 17.60 12.91 14.97
CA ALA A 119 18.72 12.45 14.14
C ALA A 119 18.30 11.50 13.01
N TYR A 120 17.09 10.96 13.03
CA TYR A 120 16.58 10.04 12.02
C TYR A 120 15.79 10.83 10.98
N ARG A 121 16.47 11.29 9.93
CA ARG A 121 15.87 12.17 8.92
C ARG A 121 15.29 11.43 7.72
N LEU A 122 15.75 10.22 7.41
CA LEU A 122 15.20 9.40 6.33
C LEU A 122 14.27 8.36 6.93
N TRP A 123 13.09 8.18 6.36
CA TRP A 123 12.08 7.24 6.82
C TRP A 123 11.58 6.43 5.65
N THR A 124 11.47 5.12 5.81
CA THR A 124 10.92 4.23 4.79
C THR A 124 9.82 3.33 5.33
N THR A 125 8.90 2.93 4.47
CA THR A 125 8.07 1.75 4.72
C THR A 125 8.65 0.59 3.95
N VAL A 126 9.15 -0.42 4.67
CA VAL A 126 9.80 -1.61 4.11
C VAL A 126 8.87 -2.81 4.28
N LYS A 127 8.78 -3.67 3.26
CA LYS A 127 8.11 -4.97 3.31
C LYS A 127 9.04 -6.08 2.86
N VAL A 128 9.28 -7.08 3.70
CA VAL A 128 10.16 -8.21 3.37
C VAL A 128 9.34 -9.51 3.39
N PRO A 129 9.41 -10.33 2.33
CA PRO A 129 8.71 -11.61 2.30
C PRO A 129 9.40 -12.68 3.16
N PRO A 130 8.63 -13.59 3.78
CA PRO A 130 9.20 -14.82 4.34
C PRO A 130 9.95 -15.64 3.28
N PRO A 131 11.01 -16.37 3.66
CA PRO A 131 11.55 -16.53 5.01
C PRO A 131 12.59 -15.46 5.40
N PHE A 132 12.72 -14.38 4.64
CA PHE A 132 13.80 -13.41 4.84
C PHE A 132 13.52 -12.51 6.06
N PRO A 133 14.48 -12.34 6.98
CA PRO A 133 14.30 -11.47 8.13
C PRO A 133 14.40 -10.00 7.75
N LEU A 134 13.43 -9.22 8.22
CA LEU A 134 13.34 -7.77 7.99
C LEU A 134 14.59 -7.03 8.49
N GLU A 135 15.15 -7.47 9.61
CA GLU A 135 16.36 -6.92 10.23
C GLU A 135 17.55 -7.01 9.28
N ARG A 136 17.77 -8.18 8.68
CA ARG A 136 18.88 -8.40 7.73
C ARG A 136 18.74 -7.57 6.46
N HIS A 137 17.51 -7.41 5.97
CA HIS A 137 17.28 -6.49 4.85
C HIS A 137 17.66 -5.06 5.22
N CYS A 138 17.28 -4.61 6.42
CA CYS A 138 17.63 -3.27 6.89
C CYS A 138 19.14 -3.08 7.08
N GLU A 139 19.85 -4.10 7.54
CA GLU A 139 21.32 -4.09 7.63
C GLU A 139 21.98 -3.94 6.26
N VAL A 140 21.48 -4.66 5.25
CA VAL A 140 21.93 -4.53 3.85
C VAL A 140 21.72 -3.10 3.36
N LEU A 141 20.51 -2.55 3.52
CA LEU A 141 20.21 -1.18 3.12
C LEU A 141 21.10 -0.17 3.85
N ALA A 142 21.31 -0.34 5.16
CA ALA A 142 22.17 0.53 5.96
C ALA A 142 23.61 0.56 5.41
N GLY A 143 24.17 -0.61 5.07
CA GLY A 143 25.49 -0.71 4.46
C GLY A 143 25.57 -0.11 3.06
N VAL A 144 24.48 -0.17 2.29
CA VAL A 144 24.41 0.44 0.95
C VAL A 144 24.35 1.96 1.01
N VAL A 145 23.48 2.51 1.84
CA VAL A 145 23.27 3.96 1.94
C VAL A 145 24.22 4.67 2.91
N GLY A 146 25.04 3.90 3.63
CA GLY A 146 25.94 4.43 4.66
C GLY A 146 25.19 5.01 5.86
N ALA A 147 24.10 4.35 6.28
CA ALA A 147 23.39 4.73 7.50
C ALA A 147 24.24 4.38 8.74
N GLN A 148 24.28 5.30 9.71
CA GLN A 148 24.94 5.12 11.01
C GLN A 148 24.07 4.37 12.03
N GLY A 149 22.85 4.00 11.64
CA GLY A 149 21.88 3.33 12.49
C GLY A 149 20.48 3.40 11.88
N PHE A 150 19.61 2.51 12.34
CA PHE A 150 18.20 2.50 11.96
C PHE A 150 17.32 1.97 13.09
N ARG A 151 16.03 2.29 13.05
CA ARG A 151 15.01 1.81 13.97
C ARG A 151 13.87 1.19 13.19
N ILE A 152 13.68 -0.12 13.37
CA ILE A 152 12.57 -0.88 12.77
C ILE A 152 11.37 -0.80 13.71
N MET A 153 10.21 -0.42 13.17
CA MET A 153 8.97 -0.23 13.92
C MET A 153 7.82 -0.98 13.23
N PRO A 154 7.73 -2.31 13.40
CA PRO A 154 6.64 -3.11 12.86
C PRO A 154 5.30 -2.69 13.45
N ALA A 155 4.22 -2.80 12.66
CA ALA A 155 2.88 -2.55 13.19
C ALA A 155 2.38 -3.78 13.94
N LYS A 156 1.83 -3.56 15.14
CA LYS A 156 1.07 -4.57 15.89
C LYS A 156 -0.41 -4.49 15.53
N TYR A 157 -0.94 -3.27 15.44
CA TYR A 157 -2.34 -2.99 15.10
C TYR A 157 -2.46 -1.81 14.13
N LEU A 158 -3.51 -1.86 13.32
CA LEU A 158 -4.01 -0.76 12.51
C LEU A 158 -5.35 -0.30 13.10
N PHE A 159 -5.51 1.00 13.32
CA PHE A 159 -6.75 1.57 13.86
C PHE A 159 -7.58 2.27 12.78
N THR A 160 -6.92 2.87 11.77
CA THR A 160 -7.60 3.44 10.61
C THR A 160 -6.70 3.45 9.39
N LEU A 161 -7.31 3.26 8.22
CA LEU A 161 -6.71 3.37 6.89
C LEU A 161 -7.69 4.10 5.97
N GLY A 162 -7.67 5.43 6.01
CA GLY A 162 -8.55 6.29 5.23
C GLY A 162 -7.79 7.09 4.18
N VAL A 163 -8.20 6.96 2.91
CA VAL A 163 -7.81 7.91 1.85
C VAL A 163 -8.84 9.04 1.76
N GLY A 164 -8.39 10.27 1.50
CA GLY A 164 -9.28 11.40 1.26
C GLY A 164 -8.73 12.71 1.79
N HIS A 165 -7.60 13.13 1.24
CA HIS A 165 -6.92 14.39 1.50
C HIS A 165 -7.77 15.62 1.18
N VAL A 166 -8.80 15.48 0.34
CA VAL A 166 -9.67 16.59 -0.11
C VAL A 166 -10.89 16.77 0.81
N ARG A 167 -11.58 15.68 1.20
CA ARG A 167 -12.79 15.73 2.06
C ARG A 167 -12.51 16.21 3.49
N ARG A 168 -11.24 16.20 3.93
CA ARG A 168 -10.83 16.47 5.31
C ARG A 168 -10.30 17.90 5.53
N ARG A 169 -10.25 18.73 4.49
CA ARG A 169 -9.58 20.06 4.49
C ARG A 169 -10.22 21.10 5.41
N HIS A 170 -11.51 20.99 5.68
CA HIS A 170 -12.28 21.97 6.45
C HIS A 170 -12.82 21.39 7.76
N LEU A 171 -12.28 20.25 8.21
CA LEU A 171 -12.70 19.66 9.46
C LEU A 171 -12.26 20.56 10.63
N PRO A 172 -13.18 20.91 11.55
CA PRO A 172 -12.81 21.63 12.75
C PRO A 172 -11.91 20.76 13.63
N PRO A 173 -10.91 21.35 14.32
CA PRO A 173 -10.14 20.66 15.34
C PRO A 173 -11.03 19.89 16.32
N GLY A 174 -10.66 18.64 16.62
CA GLY A 174 -11.43 17.77 17.53
C GLY A 174 -12.63 17.07 16.89
N SER A 175 -12.92 17.29 15.60
CA SER A 175 -13.97 16.53 14.90
C SER A 175 -13.69 15.02 14.96
N ARG A 176 -14.62 14.27 15.57
CA ARG A 176 -14.48 12.85 15.90
C ARG A 176 -15.77 12.08 15.62
N SER A 177 -15.62 10.79 15.38
CA SER A 177 -16.72 9.82 15.27
C SER A 177 -17.19 9.39 16.66
N ASP A 178 -18.50 9.25 16.88
CA ASP A 178 -19.05 8.65 18.09
C ASP A 178 -18.76 7.14 18.18
N ILE A 179 -18.52 6.50 17.03
CA ILE A 179 -18.20 5.09 16.92
C ILE A 179 -16.69 4.91 17.03
N SER A 180 -16.25 4.04 17.96
CA SER A 180 -14.87 3.61 18.06
C SER A 180 -14.49 2.72 16.87
N PRO A 181 -13.30 2.92 16.25
CA PRO A 181 -12.84 2.05 15.19
C PRO A 181 -12.57 0.63 15.70
N ALA A 182 -12.79 -0.36 14.83
CA ALA A 182 -12.41 -1.74 15.10
C ALA A 182 -10.90 -1.93 14.82
N PRO A 183 -10.05 -2.11 15.84
CA PRO A 183 -8.62 -2.30 15.64
C PRO A 183 -8.34 -3.61 14.93
N GLN A 184 -7.43 -3.60 13.96
CA GLN A 184 -7.06 -4.75 13.15
C GLN A 184 -5.65 -5.21 13.51
N PRO A 185 -5.47 -6.43 14.07
CA PRO A 185 -4.13 -6.95 14.31
C PRO A 185 -3.42 -7.23 13.00
N VAL A 186 -2.12 -6.96 12.94
CA VAL A 186 -1.29 -7.38 11.81
C VAL A 186 -1.09 -8.89 11.89
N ARG A 187 -1.55 -9.61 10.86
CA ARG A 187 -1.36 -11.05 10.73
C ARG A 187 -0.59 -11.36 9.45
N LEU A 188 0.54 -12.02 9.60
CA LEU A 188 1.31 -12.54 8.48
C LEU A 188 0.75 -13.91 8.09
N VAL A 189 0.51 -14.11 6.81
CA VAL A 189 0.16 -15.39 6.20
C VAL A 189 1.40 -15.89 5.49
N THR A 190 1.85 -17.08 5.88
CA THR A 190 2.95 -17.77 5.20
C THR A 190 2.40 -18.60 4.06
N LEU A 191 3.05 -18.49 2.90
CA LEU A 191 2.79 -19.32 1.73
C LEU A 191 4.00 -20.19 1.43
N ASN A 192 3.76 -21.41 0.97
CA ASN A 192 4.80 -22.24 0.37
C ASN A 192 5.11 -21.79 -1.07
N ASP A 193 6.17 -22.34 -1.66
CA ASP A 193 6.61 -21.95 -3.01
C ASP A 193 5.54 -22.19 -4.10
N ALA A 194 4.77 -23.27 -4.00
CA ALA A 194 3.72 -23.57 -4.97
C ALA A 194 2.58 -22.54 -4.90
N GLU A 195 2.16 -22.20 -3.68
CA GLU A 195 1.17 -21.14 -3.43
C GLU A 195 1.67 -19.77 -3.91
N TRP A 196 2.96 -19.46 -3.73
CA TRP A 196 3.56 -18.25 -4.27
C TRP A 196 3.53 -18.20 -5.79
N ARG A 197 3.85 -19.31 -6.48
CA ARG A 197 3.77 -19.38 -7.96
C ARG A 197 2.35 -19.13 -8.45
N VAL A 198 1.36 -19.75 -7.80
CA VAL A 198 -0.07 -19.53 -8.09
C VAL A 198 -0.46 -18.07 -7.86
N LEU A 199 -0.10 -17.50 -6.70
CA LEU A 199 -0.44 -16.13 -6.35
C LEU A 199 0.19 -15.12 -7.32
N LEU A 200 1.44 -15.33 -7.75
CA LEU A 200 2.11 -14.46 -8.70
C LEU A 200 1.50 -14.54 -10.09
N ALA A 201 1.21 -15.76 -10.58
CA ALA A 201 0.50 -15.96 -11.83
C ALA A 201 -0.90 -15.31 -11.79
N LEU A 202 -1.60 -15.40 -10.67
CA LEU A 202 -2.93 -14.79 -10.48
C LEU A 202 -2.88 -13.24 -10.43
N LYS A 203 -1.86 -12.68 -9.77
CA LYS A 203 -1.66 -11.22 -9.57
C LYS A 203 -1.32 -10.49 -10.87
N ARG A 204 -0.57 -11.15 -11.76
CA ARG A 204 -0.07 -10.55 -13.01
C ARG A 204 -1.23 -10.00 -13.83
N GLU A 205 -1.03 -8.80 -14.39
CA GLU A 205 -2.02 -8.16 -15.28
C GLU A 205 -2.38 -9.09 -16.46
N VAL A 206 -3.65 -9.08 -16.84
CA VAL A 206 -4.19 -9.90 -17.93
C VAL A 206 -3.80 -9.28 -19.26
N ALA A 207 -3.07 -10.04 -20.08
CA ALA A 207 -2.80 -9.65 -21.45
C ALA A 207 -4.06 -9.82 -22.31
N PRO A 208 -4.24 -9.02 -23.38
CA PRO A 208 -5.42 -9.11 -24.24
C PRO A 208 -5.71 -10.53 -24.72
N GLU A 209 -4.69 -11.29 -25.09
CA GLU A 209 -4.79 -12.64 -25.65
C GLU A 209 -5.36 -13.65 -24.64
N GLU A 210 -5.17 -13.41 -23.35
CA GLU A 210 -5.63 -14.28 -22.26
C GLU A 210 -7.11 -14.08 -21.93
N LEU A 211 -7.73 -12.98 -22.38
CA LEU A 211 -9.15 -12.71 -22.14
C LEU A 211 -10.02 -13.74 -22.85
N GLY A 212 -10.71 -14.57 -22.06
CA GLY A 212 -11.64 -15.58 -22.54
C GLY A 212 -11.91 -16.66 -21.48
N PRO A 213 -12.70 -17.70 -21.82
CA PRO A 213 -13.09 -18.75 -20.89
C PRO A 213 -11.91 -19.56 -20.31
N ALA A 214 -10.76 -19.55 -20.98
CA ALA A 214 -9.56 -20.28 -20.56
C ALA A 214 -8.60 -19.45 -19.68
N LEU A 215 -8.98 -18.25 -19.25
CA LEU A 215 -8.12 -17.30 -18.53
C LEU A 215 -7.30 -17.97 -17.41
N TRP A 216 -7.97 -18.67 -16.49
CA TRP A 216 -7.28 -19.33 -15.37
C TRP A 216 -6.56 -20.63 -15.74
N ARG A 217 -6.91 -21.27 -16.86
CA ARG A 217 -6.14 -22.42 -17.38
C ARG A 217 -4.76 -21.99 -17.85
N HIS A 218 -4.66 -20.83 -18.51
CA HIS A 218 -3.38 -20.25 -18.88
C HIS A 218 -2.53 -19.92 -17.63
N ARG A 219 -3.13 -19.40 -16.57
CA ARG A 219 -2.43 -19.13 -15.30
C ARG A 219 -2.00 -20.38 -14.55
N ALA A 220 -2.81 -21.44 -14.58
CA ALA A 220 -2.41 -22.75 -14.04
C ALA A 220 -1.18 -23.31 -14.79
N ALA A 221 -1.17 -23.23 -16.12
CA ALA A 221 -0.04 -23.63 -16.93
C ALA A 221 1.22 -22.78 -16.65
N GLU A 222 1.08 -21.45 -16.49
CA GLU A 222 2.17 -20.55 -16.07
C GLU A 222 2.74 -20.92 -14.69
N ALA A 223 1.87 -21.29 -13.74
CA ALA A 223 2.28 -21.74 -12.41
C ALA A 223 2.86 -23.17 -12.41
N GLY A 224 2.75 -23.91 -13.52
CA GLY A 224 3.27 -25.26 -13.68
C GLY A 224 2.47 -26.35 -12.95
N ILE A 225 1.16 -26.12 -12.72
CA ILE A 225 0.30 -27.06 -11.98
C ILE A 225 -1.00 -27.38 -12.75
N PRO A 226 -1.66 -28.53 -12.45
CA PRO A 226 -2.98 -28.84 -12.97
C PRO A 226 -4.03 -27.76 -12.64
N TYR A 227 -5.00 -27.57 -13.53
CA TYR A 227 -6.05 -26.55 -13.34
C TYR A 227 -6.88 -26.77 -12.06
N ALA A 228 -7.19 -28.02 -11.72
CA ALA A 228 -7.93 -28.33 -10.49
C ALA A 228 -7.18 -27.86 -9.24
N ASP A 229 -5.88 -28.19 -9.14
CA ASP A 229 -5.00 -27.80 -8.04
C ASP A 229 -4.81 -26.28 -7.97
N PHE A 230 -4.78 -25.60 -9.13
CA PHE A 230 -4.76 -24.14 -9.19
C PHE A 230 -6.02 -23.54 -8.55
N ILE A 231 -7.20 -24.03 -8.92
CA ILE A 231 -8.47 -23.54 -8.36
C ILE A 231 -8.54 -23.82 -6.85
N GLU A 232 -8.14 -25.01 -6.41
CA GLU A 232 -8.07 -25.34 -4.97
C GLU A 232 -7.14 -24.40 -4.22
N THR A 233 -5.95 -24.14 -4.76
CA THR A 233 -4.97 -23.23 -4.16
C THR A 233 -5.52 -21.81 -4.08
N VAL A 234 -6.15 -21.29 -5.13
CA VAL A 234 -6.72 -19.94 -5.12
C VAL A 234 -7.89 -19.81 -4.13
N ARG A 235 -8.76 -20.83 -4.02
CA ARG A 235 -9.81 -20.85 -3.00
C ARG A 235 -9.23 -20.89 -1.58
N SER A 236 -8.15 -21.64 -1.37
CA SER A 236 -7.41 -21.61 -0.09
C SER A 236 -6.82 -20.22 0.21
N LEU A 237 -6.28 -19.51 -0.79
CA LEU A 237 -5.82 -18.13 -0.63
C LEU A 237 -6.99 -17.18 -0.30
N GLU A 238 -8.16 -17.39 -0.90
CA GLU A 238 -9.37 -16.58 -0.63
C GLU A 238 -9.89 -16.77 0.79
N THR A 239 -9.98 -18.01 1.28
CA THR A 239 -10.39 -18.28 2.68
C THR A 239 -9.45 -17.67 3.71
N ARG A 240 -8.16 -17.52 3.36
CA ARG A 240 -7.15 -16.80 4.17
C ARG A 240 -7.19 -15.28 4.02
N GLY A 241 -8.14 -14.74 3.25
CA GLY A 241 -8.35 -13.31 3.05
C GLY A 241 -7.29 -12.64 2.19
N LEU A 242 -6.58 -13.40 1.34
CA LEU A 242 -5.51 -12.87 0.47
C LEU A 242 -6.00 -12.41 -0.90
N ILE A 243 -7.21 -12.82 -1.27
CA ILE A 243 -7.84 -12.49 -2.54
C ILE A 243 -8.77 -11.29 -2.34
N GLY A 244 -8.61 -10.27 -3.19
CA GLY A 244 -9.50 -9.12 -3.26
C GLY A 244 -10.63 -9.37 -4.24
N ARG A 245 -10.60 -8.67 -5.36
CA ARG A 245 -11.60 -8.70 -6.45
C ARG A 245 -10.94 -8.80 -7.82
N PHE A 246 -11.67 -9.32 -8.80
CA PHE A 246 -11.31 -9.21 -10.21
C PHE A 246 -11.80 -7.87 -10.76
N SER A 247 -10.91 -7.06 -11.33
CA SER A 247 -11.24 -5.69 -11.72
C SER A 247 -10.57 -5.26 -13.02
N THR A 248 -11.32 -4.51 -13.82
CA THR A 248 -10.81 -3.60 -14.86
C THR A 248 -10.49 -2.25 -14.24
N PHE A 249 -9.36 -1.65 -14.61
CA PHE A 249 -8.94 -0.33 -14.17
C PHE A 249 -8.83 0.58 -15.37
N LEU A 250 -9.60 1.66 -15.40
CA LEU A 250 -9.54 2.66 -16.47
C LEU A 250 -8.28 3.52 -16.35
N GLU A 251 -7.84 4.09 -17.48
CA GLU A 251 -6.79 5.10 -17.50
C GLU A 251 -7.32 6.45 -17.00
N HIS A 252 -6.67 7.04 -16.02
CA HIS A 252 -7.12 8.27 -15.36
C HIS A 252 -6.02 9.33 -15.19
N VAL A 253 -4.82 9.14 -15.79
CA VAL A 253 -3.71 10.09 -15.60
C VAL A 253 -2.95 10.39 -16.90
N LYS A 254 -3.39 11.47 -17.57
CA LYS A 254 -2.52 12.55 -18.07
C LYS A 254 -3.15 13.91 -17.68
N PRO A 255 -2.33 14.94 -17.44
CA PRO A 255 -2.28 15.67 -16.17
C PRO A 255 -3.31 16.80 -16.03
N ASN A 256 -3.64 17.14 -14.78
CA ASN A 256 -4.11 18.48 -14.44
C ASN A 256 -2.92 19.44 -14.65
N GLY A 257 -3.03 20.38 -15.60
CA GLY A 257 -1.99 21.36 -15.94
C GLY A 257 -1.70 22.44 -14.88
N ALA A 258 -2.10 22.23 -13.62
CA ALA A 258 -2.03 23.26 -12.57
C ALA A 258 -0.87 23.08 -11.57
N GLY A 259 -0.14 21.96 -11.59
CA GLY A 259 1.00 21.75 -10.69
C GLY A 259 0.68 21.84 -9.19
N GLU A 260 -0.58 21.71 -8.79
CA GLU A 260 -1.00 21.94 -7.41
C GLU A 260 -0.71 20.75 -6.50
N ARG A 261 0.07 21.01 -5.45
CA ARG A 261 0.25 20.07 -4.32
C ARG A 261 -1.05 20.00 -3.52
N VAL A 262 -1.71 18.84 -3.53
CA VAL A 262 -3.02 18.58 -2.87
C VAL A 262 -2.96 18.79 -1.34
N THR A 263 -1.80 18.69 -0.70
CA THR A 263 -1.53 19.03 0.72
C THR A 263 -0.08 19.49 0.89
N ARG A 264 0.16 20.55 1.68
CA ARG A 264 1.52 21.12 1.90
C ARG A 264 2.26 20.46 3.07
N TYR A 265 1.53 19.98 4.07
CA TYR A 265 2.09 19.36 5.27
C TYR A 265 1.63 17.91 5.43
N ASN A 266 2.58 17.04 5.72
CA ASN A 266 2.37 15.66 6.16
C ASN A 266 2.96 15.56 7.57
N ALA A 267 2.12 15.37 8.57
CA ALA A 267 2.53 15.22 9.95
C ALA A 267 2.35 13.79 10.41
N LEU A 268 3.39 13.23 11.02
CA LEU A 268 3.33 11.99 11.77
C LEU A 268 3.32 12.36 13.25
N PHE A 269 2.16 12.21 13.87
CA PHE A 269 1.93 12.43 15.29
C PHE A 269 2.33 11.20 16.08
N HIS A 270 3.02 11.43 17.19
CA HIS A 270 3.57 10.40 18.06
C HIS A 270 3.00 10.53 19.47
N TRP A 271 2.68 9.42 20.11
CA TRP A 271 2.38 9.36 21.54
C TRP A 271 3.03 8.14 22.16
N ALA A 272 3.58 8.30 23.36
CA ALA A 272 4.01 7.22 24.24
C ALA A 272 2.94 7.03 25.33
N VAL A 273 1.89 6.26 25.02
CA VAL A 273 0.82 5.94 25.99
C VAL A 273 1.32 4.91 27.00
N ALA A 274 0.72 4.87 28.18
CA ALA A 274 1.10 3.90 29.21
C ALA A 274 0.92 2.44 28.73
N PRO A 275 1.80 1.50 29.14
CA PRO A 275 1.63 0.09 28.83
C PRO A 275 0.25 -0.44 29.23
N GLY A 276 -0.40 -1.17 28.33
CA GLY A 276 -1.77 -1.67 28.49
C GLY A 276 -2.85 -0.70 27.99
N GLN A 277 -2.52 0.54 27.64
CA GLN A 277 -3.45 1.51 27.07
C GLN A 277 -3.33 1.64 25.53
N GLU A 278 -2.49 0.85 24.86
CA GLU A 278 -2.15 1.06 23.44
C GLU A 278 -3.36 0.85 22.52
N LEU A 279 -4.18 -0.17 22.78
CA LEU A 279 -5.41 -0.40 22.03
C LEU A 279 -6.42 0.74 22.23
N ALA A 280 -6.68 1.10 23.49
CA ALA A 280 -7.62 2.17 23.82
C ALA A 280 -7.15 3.52 23.25
N GLY A 281 -5.89 3.89 23.49
CA GLY A 281 -5.30 5.13 22.99
C GLY A 281 -5.27 5.20 21.47
N GLY A 282 -4.92 4.10 20.79
CA GLY A 282 -4.96 4.04 19.34
C GLY A 282 -6.36 4.17 18.75
N CYS A 283 -7.36 3.56 19.37
CA CYS A 283 -8.77 3.73 19.00
C CYS A 283 -9.21 5.19 19.17
N GLU A 284 -8.93 5.82 20.32
CA GLU A 284 -9.31 7.22 20.57
C GLU A 284 -8.63 8.20 19.60
N VAL A 285 -7.35 7.99 19.27
CA VAL A 285 -6.68 8.76 18.20
C VAL A 285 -7.40 8.58 16.87
N ALA A 286 -7.69 7.34 16.48
CA ALA A 286 -8.27 7.02 15.18
C ALA A 286 -9.75 7.44 15.00
N ARG A 287 -10.45 7.80 16.08
CA ARG A 287 -11.79 8.41 16.00
C ARG A 287 -11.79 9.78 15.34
N HIS A 288 -10.65 10.47 15.32
CA HIS A 288 -10.57 11.81 14.77
C HIS A 288 -10.60 11.78 13.25
N HIS A 289 -11.56 12.48 12.65
CA HIS A 289 -11.81 12.45 11.22
C HIS A 289 -10.61 12.93 10.38
N VAL A 290 -9.73 13.73 10.98
CA VAL A 290 -8.52 14.27 10.37
C VAL A 290 -7.42 13.20 10.19
N VAL A 291 -7.44 12.13 10.99
CA VAL A 291 -6.44 11.07 10.96
C VAL A 291 -6.67 10.18 9.74
N THR A 292 -5.66 10.07 8.88
CA THR A 292 -5.74 9.21 7.69
C THR A 292 -5.22 7.81 7.98
N HIS A 293 -4.20 7.69 8.81
CA HIS A 293 -3.64 6.40 9.20
C HIS A 293 -3.30 6.43 10.68
N ALA A 294 -3.57 5.36 11.41
CA ALA A 294 -3.10 5.21 12.79
C ALA A 294 -2.68 3.78 13.06
N TYR A 295 -1.55 3.64 13.76
CA TYR A 295 -0.89 2.37 14.04
C TYR A 295 -0.41 2.31 15.47
N TRP A 296 -0.40 1.09 16.02
CA TRP A 296 0.43 0.75 17.17
C TRP A 296 1.77 0.21 16.66
N ARG A 297 2.87 0.91 16.98
CA ARG A 297 4.26 0.54 16.64
C ARG A 297 5.19 0.90 17.77
N GLU A 298 6.05 -0.02 18.21
CA GLU A 298 7.06 0.27 19.24
C GLU A 298 8.28 0.97 18.64
N ALA A 299 8.52 2.23 19.02
CA ALA A 299 9.64 3.02 18.52
C ALA A 299 10.90 2.92 19.39
N GLY A 300 10.75 2.51 20.65
CA GLY A 300 11.85 2.39 21.61
C GLY A 300 12.39 3.73 22.13
N PRO A 301 13.48 3.70 22.94
CA PRO A 301 13.94 4.85 23.72
C PRO A 301 14.47 6.00 22.85
N ASP A 302 15.08 5.71 21.69
CA ASP A 302 15.55 6.72 20.74
C ASP A 302 14.43 7.67 20.28
N PHE A 303 13.18 7.22 20.37
CA PHE A 303 11.97 7.95 19.99
C PHE A 303 11.08 8.29 21.18
N GLY A 304 11.60 8.22 22.42
CA GLY A 304 10.81 8.52 23.63
C GLY A 304 9.76 7.46 23.95
N ASN A 305 10.02 6.20 23.56
CA ASN A 305 9.12 5.05 23.76
C ASN A 305 7.72 5.25 23.16
N VAL A 306 7.64 5.97 22.03
CA VAL A 306 6.40 6.13 21.28
C VAL A 306 5.87 4.76 20.87
N ASN A 307 4.58 4.56 21.10
CA ASN A 307 3.85 3.34 20.76
C ASN A 307 2.62 3.61 19.87
N ILE A 308 2.09 4.83 19.82
CA ILE A 308 1.00 5.22 18.91
C ILE A 308 1.49 6.24 17.89
N MET A 309 1.23 5.97 16.61
CA MET A 309 1.61 6.84 15.51
C MET A 309 0.42 7.09 14.59
N ALA A 310 0.13 8.36 14.29
CA ALA A 310 -0.95 8.75 13.40
C ALA A 310 -0.51 9.75 12.34
N VAL A 311 -1.04 9.62 11.12
CA VAL A 311 -0.74 10.51 10.00
C VAL A 311 -1.89 11.50 9.81
N VAL A 312 -1.54 12.78 9.74
CA VAL A 312 -2.44 13.89 9.42
C VAL A 312 -1.85 14.70 8.28
N HIS A 313 -2.70 15.14 7.36
CA HIS A 313 -2.31 16.03 6.27
C HIS A 313 -3.05 17.36 6.37
N GLY A 314 -2.38 18.46 6.04
CA GLY A 314 -2.98 19.79 6.06
C GLY A 314 -2.32 20.75 5.09
N ARG A 315 -2.94 21.92 4.89
CA ARG A 315 -2.40 23.02 4.09
C ARG A 315 -1.58 24.01 4.91
N GLU A 316 -1.92 24.13 6.20
CA GLU A 316 -1.33 25.07 7.15
C GLU A 316 -0.80 24.31 8.36
N LYS A 317 0.38 24.71 8.84
CA LYS A 317 1.07 24.02 9.94
C LYS A 317 0.30 24.19 11.24
N GLU A 318 -0.20 25.40 11.47
CA GLU A 318 -0.95 25.82 12.65
C GLU A 318 -2.27 25.05 12.77
N TRP A 319 -2.95 24.82 11.65
CA TRP A 319 -4.16 24.00 11.59
C TRP A 319 -3.88 22.54 11.96
N VAL A 320 -2.80 21.95 11.43
CA VAL A 320 -2.38 20.59 11.79
C VAL A 320 -2.04 20.50 13.27
N LEU A 321 -1.34 21.50 13.81
CA LEU A 321 -1.01 21.58 15.23
C LEU A 321 -2.26 21.80 16.11
N ALA A 322 -3.29 22.51 15.63
CA ALA A 322 -4.55 22.64 16.34
C ALA A 322 -5.27 21.28 16.47
N HIS A 323 -5.29 20.48 15.40
CA HIS A 323 -5.77 19.10 15.46
C HIS A 323 -4.94 18.24 16.42
N LYS A 324 -3.61 18.39 16.42
CA LYS A 324 -2.74 17.69 17.35
C LYS A 324 -3.11 17.99 18.80
N ARG A 325 -3.29 19.27 19.15
CA ARG A 325 -3.70 19.70 20.50
C ARG A 325 -5.06 19.16 20.89
N ALA A 326 -6.03 19.22 19.97
CA ALA A 326 -7.36 18.67 20.21
C ALA A 326 -7.34 17.15 20.49
N ILE A 327 -6.50 16.40 19.76
CA ILE A 327 -6.29 14.96 20.04
C ILE A 327 -5.65 14.76 21.42
N ASP A 328 -4.66 15.58 21.78
CA ASP A 328 -4.01 15.49 23.10
C ASP A 328 -4.95 15.77 24.26
N GLU A 329 -5.83 16.76 24.10
CA GLU A 329 -6.89 17.10 25.06
C GLU A 329 -7.88 15.93 25.17
N HIS A 330 -8.38 15.43 24.04
CA HIS A 330 -9.28 14.28 24.00
C HIS A 330 -8.70 13.03 24.66
N LEU A 331 -7.43 12.71 24.42
CA LEU A 331 -6.80 11.55 25.06
C LEU A 331 -6.80 11.68 26.58
N ARG A 332 -6.55 12.88 27.12
CA ARG A 332 -6.63 13.13 28.56
C ARG A 332 -8.06 13.01 29.10
N GLU A 333 -9.05 13.57 28.39
CA GLU A 333 -10.47 13.45 28.73
C GLU A 333 -10.93 11.98 28.75
N ALA A 334 -10.44 11.17 27.82
CA ALA A 334 -10.72 9.73 27.72
C ALA A 334 -9.92 8.87 28.72
N GLY A 335 -9.12 9.48 29.61
CA GLY A 335 -8.31 8.76 30.60
C GLY A 335 -7.09 8.03 30.02
N ILE A 336 -6.63 8.42 28.83
CA ILE A 336 -5.44 7.88 28.19
C ILE A 336 -4.23 8.74 28.58
N ALA A 337 -3.39 8.22 29.47
CA ALA A 337 -2.17 8.88 29.87
C ALA A 337 -1.06 8.64 28.84
N PHE A 338 -0.30 9.68 28.51
CA PHE A 338 0.90 9.58 27.68
C PHE A 338 2.05 10.40 28.27
N ALA A 339 3.24 9.80 28.31
CA ALA A 339 4.43 10.40 28.90
C ALA A 339 5.20 11.31 27.92
N TYR A 340 4.98 11.13 26.63
CA TYR A 340 5.67 11.87 25.58
C TYR A 340 4.79 12.00 24.33
N THR A 341 4.94 13.12 23.63
CA THR A 341 4.31 13.34 22.33
C THR A 341 5.16 14.25 21.45
N ASN A 342 5.10 14.04 20.14
CA ASN A 342 5.86 14.82 19.17
C ASN A 342 5.19 14.83 17.79
N VAL A 343 5.68 15.68 16.88
CA VAL A 343 5.23 15.78 15.49
C VAL A 343 6.44 15.74 14.54
N PHE A 344 6.48 14.72 13.68
CA PHE A 344 7.43 14.68 12.58
C PHE A 344 6.79 15.20 11.29
N TRP A 345 7.40 16.23 10.71
CA TRP A 345 6.99 16.85 9.46
C TRP A 345 7.66 16.18 8.26
N GLY A 346 6.87 15.77 7.28
CA GLY A 346 7.36 15.28 5.99
C GLY A 346 7.77 16.43 5.08
N GLY A 347 8.96 16.32 4.50
CA GLY A 347 9.49 17.18 3.44
C GLY A 347 9.38 16.50 2.08
N ARG A 348 10.52 16.02 1.55
CA ARG A 348 10.56 15.23 0.31
C ARG A 348 9.91 13.86 0.54
N SER A 349 9.05 13.40 -0.35
CA SER A 349 8.31 12.14 -0.21
C SER A 349 8.03 11.51 -1.58
N GLU A 350 8.29 10.21 -1.73
CA GLU A 350 8.00 9.43 -2.93
C GLU A 350 7.37 8.08 -2.57
N ILE A 351 6.35 7.64 -3.33
CA ILE A 351 5.60 6.40 -3.06
C ILE A 351 5.61 5.50 -4.29
N LYS A 352 5.85 4.20 -4.08
CA LYS A 352 5.69 3.14 -5.08
C LYS A 352 5.10 1.87 -4.43
N PRO A 353 4.49 0.95 -5.19
CA PRO A 353 4.11 -0.34 -4.66
C PRO A 353 5.35 -1.13 -4.19
N SER A 354 5.34 -1.64 -2.97
CA SER A 354 6.38 -2.58 -2.50
C SER A 354 6.24 -3.93 -3.18
N GLU A 355 7.36 -4.51 -3.61
CA GLU A 355 7.45 -5.93 -3.95
C GLU A 355 7.32 -6.78 -2.68
N VAL A 356 6.71 -7.97 -2.81
CA VAL A 356 6.47 -8.92 -1.72
C VAL A 356 6.77 -10.36 -2.15
N SER A 357 7.33 -10.59 -3.33
CA SER A 357 7.68 -11.93 -3.81
C SER A 357 9.02 -12.40 -3.23
N PRO A 358 9.10 -13.60 -2.60
CA PRO A 358 10.37 -14.16 -2.17
C PRO A 358 11.32 -14.43 -3.34
N PHE A 359 10.81 -14.85 -4.51
CA PHE A 359 11.64 -15.06 -5.70
C PHE A 359 12.26 -13.76 -6.22
N ALA A 360 11.50 -12.66 -6.19
CA ALA A 360 12.02 -11.34 -6.55
C ALA A 360 13.08 -10.87 -5.54
N TYR A 361 12.93 -11.22 -4.27
CA TYR A 361 13.88 -10.89 -3.21
C TYR A 361 15.23 -11.58 -3.41
N GLU A 362 15.22 -12.88 -3.72
CA GLU A 362 16.45 -13.63 -4.06
C GLU A 362 17.15 -13.09 -5.30
N ALA A 363 16.37 -12.81 -6.35
CA ALA A 363 16.90 -12.23 -7.58
C ALA A 363 17.54 -10.85 -7.32
N TRP A 364 16.89 -10.01 -6.51
CA TRP A 364 17.39 -8.69 -6.14
C TRP A 364 18.68 -8.79 -5.31
N LEU A 365 18.73 -9.67 -4.31
CA LEU A 365 19.95 -9.91 -3.52
C LEU A 365 21.11 -10.37 -4.40
N THR A 366 20.84 -11.26 -5.36
CA THR A 366 21.85 -11.74 -6.31
C THR A 366 22.41 -10.59 -7.15
N GLN A 367 21.54 -9.71 -7.68
CA GLN A 367 21.96 -8.55 -8.46
C GLN A 367 22.76 -7.54 -7.62
N LEU A 368 22.36 -7.34 -6.35
CA LEU A 368 23.06 -6.46 -5.41
C LEU A 368 24.47 -6.98 -5.12
N HIS A 369 24.61 -8.27 -4.81
CA HIS A 369 25.91 -8.89 -4.52
C HIS A 369 26.83 -8.96 -5.76
N SER A 370 26.27 -9.10 -6.96
CA SER A 370 27.04 -9.09 -8.20
C SER A 370 27.43 -7.67 -8.67
N GLY A 371 27.07 -6.62 -7.91
CA GLY A 371 27.36 -5.22 -8.27
C GLY A 371 26.57 -4.68 -9.48
N ARG A 372 25.50 -5.37 -9.89
CA ARG A 372 24.62 -4.90 -10.99
C ARG A 372 23.75 -3.74 -10.56
N ILE A 373 23.48 -3.63 -9.27
CA ILE A 373 22.81 -2.46 -8.68
C ILE A 373 23.90 -1.47 -8.24
N PRO A 374 23.90 -0.23 -8.76
CA PRO A 374 24.93 0.75 -8.44
C PRO A 374 24.90 1.12 -6.96
N ARG A 375 26.01 1.61 -6.40
CA ARG A 375 26.00 2.23 -5.06
C ARG A 375 25.47 3.67 -5.15
N PRO A 376 24.92 4.24 -4.07
CA PRO A 376 24.54 5.65 -4.05
C PRO A 376 25.77 6.53 -4.33
N SER A 377 25.63 7.45 -5.29
CA SER A 377 26.65 8.43 -5.68
C SER A 377 26.61 9.67 -4.82
#